data_AF-A0A1C3JFE0-F1
#
_entry.id   AF-A0A1C3JFE0-F1
#
_cell.length_a   1.000
_cell.length_b   1.000
_cell.length_c   1.000
_cell.angle_alpha   90.00
_cell.angle_beta   90.00
_cell.angle_gamma   90.00
#
_symmetry.space_group_name_H-M   'P 1'
#
loop_
_entity.id
_entity.type
_entity.pdbx_description
1 polymer ?
#
loop_
_entity_poly.entity_id
_entity_poly.type
_entity_poly.pdbx_seq_one_letter_code
_entity_poly.pdbx_strand_id
1 'polypeptide(L)' 'MKNKMTLTAISFLANFVMAGFATQFGMLVEPIANAFNANVNEVASIFSLLNGGALAGTIAAFFLIEKVGIKVSV' A
#
# COMPACT_ATOMS: atom_id res chain seq x y z
N MET A 1 26.69 10.03 -9.12
CA MET A 1 26.51 8.90 -8.18
C MET A 1 25.82 9.29 -6.86
N LYS A 2 25.96 10.52 -6.33
CA LYS A 2 25.24 10.97 -5.11
C LYS A 2 23.71 10.83 -5.20
N ASN A 3 23.12 11.14 -6.36
CA ASN A 3 21.66 11.09 -6.53
C ASN A 3 21.08 9.66 -6.47
N LYS A 4 21.83 8.63 -6.91
CA LYS A 4 21.35 7.24 -6.89
C LYS A 4 21.21 6.70 -5.47
N MET A 5 22.17 6.99 -4.59
CA MET A 5 22.11 6.53 -3.20
C MET A 5 20.96 7.21 -2.43
N THR A 6 20.78 8.51 -2.62
CA THR A 6 19.65 9.26 -2.04
C THR A 6 18.31 8.77 -2.59
N LEU A 7 18.21 8.54 -3.90
CA LEU A 7 16.98 8.03 -4.50
C LEU A 7 16.65 6.61 -4.03
N THR A 8 17.64 5.72 -3.94
CA THR A 8 17.44 4.38 -3.36
C THR A 8 17.01 4.47 -1.91
N ALA A 9 17.61 5.36 -1.11
CA ALA A 9 17.22 5.57 0.28
C ALA A 9 15.78 6.08 0.40
N ILE A 10 15.35 7.03 -0.44
CA ILE A 10 13.98 7.55 -0.46
C ILE A 10 12.99 6.46 -0.90
N SER A 11 13.31 5.72 -1.97
CA SER A 11 12.46 4.61 -2.43
C SER A 11 12.37 3.49 -1.41
N PHE A 12 13.46 3.20 -0.70
CA PHE A 12 13.47 2.24 0.41
C PHE A 12 12.60 2.74 1.56
N LEU A 13 12.76 4.00 1.98
CA LEU A 13 11.98 4.58 3.07
C LEU A 13 10.48 4.61 2.74
N ALA A 14 10.12 4.98 1.51
CA ALA A 14 8.74 4.98 1.05
C ALA A 14 8.14 3.57 1.08
N ASN A 15 8.84 2.57 0.54
CA ASN A 15 8.37 1.18 0.60
C ASN A 15 8.32 0.63 2.04
N PHE A 16 9.27 1.01 2.89
CA PHE A 16 9.32 0.59 4.28
C PHE A 16 8.15 1.17 5.10
N VAL A 17 7.85 2.46 4.93
CA VAL A 17 6.69 3.10 5.56
C VAL A 17 5.41 2.42 5.10
N MET A 18 5.26 2.18 3.80
CA MET A 18 4.09 1.53 3.23
C MET A 18 3.89 0.10 3.76
N ALA A 19 4.97 -0.69 3.85
CA ALA A 19 4.95 -2.04 4.42
C ALA A 19 4.69 -2.05 5.94
N GLY A 20 5.24 -1.07 6.66
CA GLY A 20 5.01 -0.89 8.09
C GLY A 20 3.54 -0.59 8.40
N PHE A 21 2.90 0.28 7.61
CA PHE A 21 1.46 0.54 7.73
C PHE A 21 0.63 -0.69 7.37
N ALA A 22 0.92 -1.35 6.24
CA ALA A 22 0.20 -2.54 5.80
C ALA A 22 0.19 -3.65 6.88
N THR A 23 1.30 -3.85 7.57
CA THR A 23 1.45 -4.91 8.59
C THR A 23 0.63 -4.62 9.86
N GLN A 24 0.49 -3.37 10.26
CA GLN A 24 -0.18 -3.01 11.51
C GLN A 24 -1.71 -3.09 11.43
N PHE A 25 -2.29 -2.95 10.25
CA PHE A 25 -3.74 -3.00 10.09
C PHE A 25 -4.38 -4.33 10.52
N GLY A 26 -3.67 -5.46 10.38
CA GLY A 26 -4.17 -6.76 10.86
C GLY A 26 -4.41 -6.78 12.37
N MET A 27 -3.54 -6.10 13.14
CA MET A 27 -3.70 -5.94 14.60
C MET A 27 -4.76 -4.90 14.97
N LEU A 28 -5.17 -4.04 14.03
CA LEU A 28 -6.20 -3.02 14.23
C LEU A 28 -7.61 -3.53 13.92
N VAL A 29 -7.77 -4.67 13.26
CA VAL A 29 -9.09 -5.23 12.89
C VAL A 29 -9.97 -5.43 14.12
N GLU A 30 -9.43 -6.05 15.17
CA GLU A 30 -10.15 -6.35 16.42
C GLU A 30 -10.57 -5.10 17.21
N PRO A 31 -9.69 -4.12 17.49
CA PRO A 31 -10.11 -2.89 18.17
C PRO A 31 -11.06 -2.04 17.33
N ILE A 32 -10.97 -2.05 15.99
CA ILE A 32 -11.93 -1.36 15.11
C ILE A 32 -13.30 -2.04 15.20
N ALA A 33 -13.37 -3.37 15.14
CA ALA A 33 -14.62 -4.11 15.28
C ALA A 33 -15.31 -3.79 16.62
N ASN A 34 -14.55 -3.76 17.71
CA ASN A 34 -15.04 -3.41 19.04
C ASN A 34 -15.48 -1.94 19.15
N ALA A 35 -14.74 -1.00 18.54
CA ALA A 35 -15.08 0.42 18.58
C ALA A 35 -16.37 0.75 17.81
N PHE A 36 -16.62 0.05 16.69
CA PHE A 36 -17.77 0.28 15.83
C PHE A 36 -18.92 -0.71 16.03
N ASN A 37 -18.83 -1.63 17.01
CA ASN A 37 -19.78 -2.74 17.21
C ASN A 37 -20.05 -3.54 15.90
N ALA A 38 -19.02 -3.67 15.06
CA ALA A 38 -19.10 -4.36 13.78
C ALA A 38 -18.54 -5.78 13.90
N ASN A 39 -18.89 -6.67 12.97
CA ASN A 39 -18.32 -8.00 12.97
C ASN A 39 -16.83 -7.95 12.56
N VAL A 40 -15.96 -8.66 13.27
CA VAL A 40 -14.53 -8.79 12.93
C VAL A 40 -14.35 -9.24 11.48
N ASN A 41 -15.23 -10.12 10.98
CA ASN A 41 -15.21 -10.58 9.59
C ASN A 41 -15.50 -9.46 8.58
N GLU A 42 -16.39 -8.53 8.90
CA GLU A 42 -16.68 -7.38 8.02
C GLU A 42 -15.49 -6.43 7.97
N VAL A 43 -14.88 -6.11 9.10
CA VAL A 43 -13.69 -5.25 9.15
C VAL A 43 -12.50 -5.91 8.46
N ALA A 44 -12.30 -7.21 8.67
CA ALA A 44 -11.28 -8.00 7.97
C ALA A 44 -11.51 -8.01 6.46
N SER A 45 -12.77 -8.08 6.01
CA SER A 45 -13.11 -8.03 4.59
C SER A 45 -12.76 -6.68 3.94
N ILE A 46 -12.98 -5.56 4.65
CA ILE A 46 -12.61 -4.22 4.20
C ILE A 46 -11.08 -4.11 4.07
N PHE A 47 -10.35 -4.67 5.02
CA PHE A 47 -8.89 -4.68 4.96
C PHE A 47 -8.35 -5.59 3.84
N SER A 48 -8.98 -6.73 3.61
CA SER A 48 -8.69 -7.59 2.46
C SER A 48 -8.94 -6.87 1.13
N LEU A 49 -10.05 -6.13 1.03
CA LEU A 49 -10.37 -5.26 -0.11
C LEU A 49 -9.33 -4.15 -0.30
N LEU A 50 -8.84 -3.54 0.77
CA LEU A 50 -7.78 -2.51 0.69
C LEU A 50 -6.48 -3.08 0.11
N ASN A 51 -6.02 -4.24 0.60
CA ASN A 51 -4.80 -4.89 0.09
C ASN A 51 -4.99 -5.41 -1.34
N GLY A 52 -6.13 -6.05 -1.62
CA GLY A 52 -6.50 -6.51 -2.95
C GLY A 52 -6.64 -5.35 -3.94
N GLY A 53 -7.20 -4.23 -3.50
CA GLY A 53 -7.32 -3.00 -4.27
C GLY A 53 -5.97 -2.34 -4.53
N ALA A 54 -5.06 -2.31 -3.55
CA ALA A 54 -3.70 -1.84 -3.75
C ALA A 54 -2.92 -2.71 -4.75
N LEU A 55 -3.10 -4.05 -4.70
CA LEU A 55 -2.53 -4.98 -5.66
C LEU A 55 -3.10 -4.76 -7.07
N ALA A 56 -4.43 -4.69 -7.21
CA ALA A 56 -5.11 -4.43 -8.47
C ALA A 56 -4.73 -3.06 -9.05
N GLY A 57 -4.63 -2.03 -8.20
CA GLY A 57 -4.18 -0.69 -8.57
C GLY A 57 -2.73 -0.66 -9.06
N THR A 58 -1.86 -1.47 -8.45
CA THR A 58 -0.46 -1.62 -8.90
C THR A 58 -0.41 -2.28 -10.28
N ILE A 59 -1.18 -3.34 -10.51
CA ILE A 59 -1.30 -3.99 -11.83
C ILE A 59 -1.84 -2.99 -12.86
N ALA A 60 -2.91 -2.26 -12.53
CA ALA A 60 -3.48 -1.24 -13.40
C ALA A 60 -2.46 -0.13 -13.70
N ALA A 61 -1.68 0.30 -12.72
CA ALA A 61 -0.61 1.27 -12.89
C ALA A 61 0.49 0.76 -13.82
N PHE A 62 0.89 -0.51 -13.75
CA PHE A 62 1.84 -1.09 -14.69
C PHE A 62 1.36 -0.95 -16.14
N PHE A 63 0.11 -1.31 -16.42
CA PHE A 63 -0.48 -1.17 -17.76
C PHE A 63 -0.71 0.29 -18.19
N LEU A 64 -1.11 1.16 -17.25
CA LEU A 64 -1.38 2.57 -17.54
C LEU A 64 -0.09 3.37 -17.73
N ILE A 65 0.97 3.10 -16.97
CA ILE A 65 2.27 3.77 -17.13
C ILE A 65 2.85 3.46 -18.52
N GLU A 66 2.71 2.22 -18.98
CA GLU A 66 3.14 1.82 -20.33
C GLU A 66 2.37 2.58 -21.43
N LYS A 67 1.08 2.83 -21.22
CA LYS A 67 0.21 3.50 -22.20
C LYS A 67 0.23 5.04 -22.13
N VAL A 68 0.45 5.61 -20.95
CA VAL A 68 0.41 7.07 -20.70
C VAL A 68 1.80 7.71 -20.85
N GLY A 69 2.86 6.92 -21.05
CA GLY A 69 4.17 7.46 -21.38
C GLY A 69 4.69 8.41 -20.32
N ILE A 70 4.48 8.08 -19.04
CA ILE A 70 5.12 8.83 -17.96
C ILE A 70 6.61 8.53 -18.07
N LYS A 71 7.36 9.44 -18.70
CA LYS A 71 8.80 9.59 -18.46
C LYS A 71 8.94 9.86 -16.97
N VAL A 72 9.06 8.80 -16.18
CA VAL A 72 9.63 8.89 -14.85
C VAL A 72 11.11 9.16 -15.09
N SER A 73 11.44 10.45 -15.21
CA SER A 73 12.81 10.94 -15.17
C SER A 73 13.38 10.59 -13.80
N VAL A 74 14.02 9.43 -13.73
CA VAL A 74 14.92 9.01 -12.65
C VAL A 74 16.33 9.47 -12.96
#